data_AF-A0A8T4KCH7-F1
#
_entry.id   AF-A0A8T4KCH7-F1
#
_cell.length_a   1.000
_cell.length_b   1.000
_cell.length_c   1.000
_cell.angle_alpha   90.00
_cell.angle_beta   90.00
_cell.angle_gamma   90.00
#
_symmetry.space_group_name_H-M   'P 1'
#
loop_
_entity.id
_entity.type
_entity.pdbx_description
1 polymer ?
#
loop_
_entity_poly.entity_id
_entity_poly.type
_entity_poly.pdbx_seq_one_letter_code
_entity_poly.pdbx_strand_id
1 'polypeptide(L)'
;MNKKIIFAVAVIIIATAAYWISIPPWERIKEESIPCGPTNCHGFDVQCGQPAQCELVYQYGDNCRRFVKCAVVNSTCQTIQEQPRFNQCISCVMSCAPMLETDYLKGMECEYRCTL
;
A
#
# COMPACT_ATOMS: atom_id res chain seq x y z
N MET A 1 -28.45 18.77 -50.28
CA MET A 1 -27.44 18.93 -49.21
C MET A 1 -26.29 19.78 -49.76
N ASN A 2 -25.91 20.85 -49.06
CA ASN A 2 -24.99 21.85 -49.59
C ASN A 2 -23.54 21.31 -49.60
N LYS A 3 -22.84 21.38 -50.74
CA LYS A 3 -21.47 20.84 -50.89
C LYS A 3 -20.51 21.39 -49.83
N LYS A 4 -20.72 22.65 -49.40
CA LYS A 4 -19.97 23.29 -48.31
C LYS A 4 -20.18 22.62 -46.95
N ILE A 5 -21.40 22.17 -46.67
CA ILE A 5 -21.76 21.48 -45.42
C ILE A 5 -21.13 20.09 -45.40
N ILE A 6 -21.17 19.37 -46.52
CA ILE A 6 -20.55 18.03 -46.63
C ILE A 6 -19.04 18.12 -46.37
N PHE A 7 -18.37 19.12 -46.94
CA PHE A 7 -16.93 19.31 -46.76
C PHE A 7 -16.58 19.65 -45.30
N ALA A 8 -17.35 20.51 -44.65
CA ALA A 8 -17.14 20.88 -43.25
C ALA A 8 -17.28 19.66 -42.31
N VAL A 9 -18.29 18.81 -42.54
CA VAL A 9 -18.50 17.60 -41.73
C VAL A 9 -17.36 16.60 -41.91
N ALA A 10 -16.88 16.41 -43.14
CA ALA A 10 -15.75 15.52 -43.42
C ALA A 10 -14.47 15.95 -42.69
N VAL A 11 -14.18 17.26 -42.65
CA VAL A 11 -13.00 17.80 -41.94
C VAL A 11 -13.10 17.55 -40.43
N ILE A 12 -14.27 17.73 -39.82
CA ILE A 12 -14.47 17.49 -38.39
C ILE A 12 -14.25 16.01 -38.04
N ILE A 13 -14.79 15.10 -38.86
CA ILE A 13 -14.61 13.65 -38.64
C ILE A 13 -13.12 13.28 -38.73
N ILE A 14 -12.40 13.79 -39.73
CA ILE A 14 -10.96 13.51 -39.89
C ILE A 14 -10.16 14.09 -38.72
N ALA A 15 -10.45 15.31 -38.29
CA ALA A 15 -9.77 15.95 -37.16
C ALA A 15 -9.99 15.18 -35.85
N THR A 16 -11.21 14.72 -35.60
CA THR A 16 -11.50 13.91 -34.40
C THR A 16 -10.81 12.55 -34.46
N ALA A 17 -10.84 11.86 -35.61
CA ALA A 17 -10.15 10.57 -35.78
C ALA A 17 -8.63 10.72 -35.59
N ALA A 18 -8.02 11.76 -36.18
CA ALA A 18 -6.60 12.06 -36.00
C ALA A 18 -6.26 12.33 -34.53
N TYR A 19 -7.10 13.09 -33.82
CA TYR A 19 -6.93 13.36 -32.40
C TYR A 19 -6.93 12.07 -31.55
N TRP A 20 -7.88 11.16 -31.76
CA TRP A 20 -7.93 9.87 -31.04
C TRP A 20 -6.74 8.95 -31.33
N ILE A 21 -6.21 8.97 -32.55
CA ILE A 21 -5.01 8.22 -32.94
C ILE A 21 -3.74 8.82 -32.31
N SER A 22 -3.73 10.14 -32.10
CA SER A 22 -2.62 10.88 -31.48
C SER A 22 -2.48 10.58 -29.99
N ILE A 23 -3.56 10.15 -29.32
CA ILE A 23 -3.51 9.78 -27.91
C ILE A 23 -2.68 8.51 -27.79
N PRO A 24 -1.52 8.58 -27.12
CA PRO A 24 -0.65 7.44 -27.03
C PRO A 24 -1.29 6.30 -26.22
N PRO A 25 -0.96 5.03 -26.51
CA PRO A 25 -1.60 3.88 -25.89
C PRO A 25 -1.55 3.86 -24.36
N TRP A 26 -0.50 4.45 -23.76
CA TRP A 26 -0.29 4.46 -22.31
C TRP A 26 -1.25 5.39 -21.55
N GLU A 27 -1.77 6.45 -22.17
CA GLU A 27 -2.79 7.31 -21.56
C GLU A 27 -4.19 6.67 -21.51
N ARG A 28 -4.40 5.59 -22.29
CA ARG A 28 -5.66 4.83 -22.30
C ARG A 28 -5.75 3.79 -21.17
N ILE A 29 -4.64 3.48 -20.51
CA ILE A 29 -4.62 2.53 -19.41
C ILE A 29 -4.87 3.31 -18.13
N LYS A 30 -6.14 3.36 -17.71
CA LYS A 30 -6.44 3.59 -16.30
C LYS A 30 -5.95 2.34 -15.59
N GLU A 31 -4.72 2.36 -15.09
CA GLU A 31 -4.26 1.32 -14.18
C GLU A 31 -5.17 1.43 -12.95
N GLU A 32 -6.13 0.50 -12.84
CA GLU A 32 -6.90 0.36 -11.62
C GLU A 32 -5.90 0.07 -10.52
N SER A 33 -5.69 1.07 -9.66
CA SER A 33 -4.74 0.93 -8.57
C SER A 33 -5.25 -0.19 -7.67
N ILE A 34 -4.58 -1.35 -7.72
CA ILE A 34 -4.91 -2.49 -6.86
C ILE A 34 -4.74 -2.01 -5.42
N PRO A 35 -5.81 -2.01 -4.58
CA PRO A 35 -5.67 -1.65 -3.18
C PRO A 35 -4.64 -2.56 -2.53
N CYS A 36 -3.62 -1.97 -1.93
CA CYS A 36 -2.51 -2.71 -1.35
C CYS A 36 -2.10 -2.11 -0.02
N GLY A 37 -2.36 -2.86 1.04
CA GLY A 37 -2.03 -2.49 2.42
C GLY A 37 -2.17 -3.68 3.37
N PRO A 38 -1.89 -3.48 4.66
CA PRO A 38 -2.04 -4.53 5.66
C PRO A 38 -3.50 -4.97 5.77
N THR A 39 -3.72 -6.29 5.76
CA THR A 39 -5.04 -6.93 5.90
C THR A 39 -5.44 -7.15 7.36
N ASN A 40 -4.52 -6.91 8.28
CA ASN A 40 -4.72 -6.93 9.72
C ASN A 40 -4.18 -5.63 10.35
N CYS A 41 -4.66 -5.29 11.54
CA CYS A 41 -4.27 -4.06 12.24
C CYS A 41 -3.05 -4.27 13.15
N HIS A 42 -3.00 -5.41 13.84
CA HIS A 42 -2.04 -5.68 14.92
C HIS A 42 -1.33 -7.02 14.76
N GLY A 43 -0.25 -7.17 15.54
CA GLY A 43 0.51 -8.41 15.66
C GLY A 43 1.64 -8.53 14.64
N PHE A 44 2.42 -9.61 14.77
CA PHE A 44 3.65 -9.83 14.01
C PHE A 44 3.43 -10.47 12.63
N ASP A 45 2.30 -11.12 12.38
CA ASP A 45 2.01 -11.69 11.06
C ASP A 45 1.36 -10.64 10.15
N VAL A 46 2.17 -9.82 9.48
CA VAL A 46 1.68 -8.77 8.59
C VAL A 46 1.40 -9.34 7.21
N GLN A 47 0.13 -9.46 6.85
CA GLN A 47 -0.32 -9.95 5.55
C GLN A 47 -0.78 -8.79 4.66
N CYS A 48 -0.39 -8.78 3.39
CA CYS A 48 -0.69 -7.70 2.45
C CYS A 48 -1.80 -8.06 1.47
N GLY A 49 -2.70 -7.10 1.20
CA GLY A 49 -3.87 -7.27 0.34
C GLY A 49 -4.81 -6.08 0.43
N GLN A 50 -6.12 -6.35 0.46
CA GLN A 50 -7.13 -5.31 0.69
C GLN A 50 -6.94 -4.71 2.09
N PRO A 51 -6.68 -3.39 2.21
CA PRO A 51 -6.38 -2.78 3.49
C PRO A 51 -7.53 -2.94 4.50
N ALA A 52 -7.20 -3.37 5.72
CA ALA A 52 -8.16 -3.38 6.82
C ALA A 52 -8.52 -1.95 7.27
N GLN A 53 -9.76 -1.78 7.73
CA GLN A 53 -10.21 -0.54 8.37
C GLN A 53 -9.86 -0.62 9.87
N CYS A 54 -8.71 -0.06 10.23
CA CYS A 54 -8.18 -0.12 11.58
C CYS A 54 -8.53 1.12 12.39
N GLU A 55 -8.83 0.93 13.67
CA GLU A 55 -8.85 2.04 14.63
C GLU A 55 -7.41 2.47 14.96
N LEU A 56 -7.23 3.72 15.39
CA LEU A 56 -5.93 4.26 15.82
C LEU A 56 -5.57 3.81 17.24
N VAL A 57 -5.68 2.50 17.50
CA VAL A 57 -5.32 1.88 18.78
C VAL A 57 -3.97 1.22 18.62
N TYR A 58 -3.05 1.47 19.55
CA TYR A 58 -1.76 0.80 19.55
C TYR A 58 -1.84 -0.52 20.33
N GLN A 59 -1.28 -1.59 19.78
CA GLN A 59 -1.09 -2.86 20.48
C GLN A 59 0.39 -3.21 20.64
N TYR A 60 0.67 -3.98 21.69
CA TYR A 60 2.02 -4.48 21.95
C TYR A 60 2.55 -5.29 20.77
N GLY A 61 3.75 -4.95 20.31
CA GLY A 61 4.41 -5.54 19.15
C GLY A 61 4.17 -4.79 17.84
N ASP A 62 3.26 -3.82 17.81
CA ASP A 62 2.98 -3.05 16.59
C ASP A 62 4.20 -2.26 16.10
N ASN A 63 5.12 -1.89 16.99
CA ASN A 63 6.31 -1.15 16.58
C ASN A 63 7.16 -1.92 15.55
N CYS A 64 7.19 -3.26 15.64
CA CYS A 64 7.93 -4.08 14.68
C CYS A 64 7.33 -4.05 13.27
N ARG A 65 6.04 -3.73 13.13
CA ARG A 65 5.35 -3.66 11.83
C ARG A 65 5.94 -2.59 10.91
N ARG A 66 6.69 -1.62 11.45
CA ARG A 66 7.39 -0.59 10.66
C ARG A 66 8.45 -1.14 9.69
N PHE A 67 8.95 -2.35 9.95
CA PHE A 67 9.91 -3.04 9.10
C PHE A 67 9.25 -3.91 8.02
N VAL A 68 7.92 -3.84 7.91
CA VAL A 68 7.12 -4.51 6.89
C VAL A 68 6.36 -3.47 6.08
N LYS A 69 6.31 -3.65 4.77
CA LYS A 69 5.57 -2.81 3.84
C LYS A 69 4.76 -3.68 2.90
N CYS A 70 3.61 -3.18 2.48
CA CYS A 70 2.84 -3.77 1.39
C CYS A 70 3.14 -3.00 0.11
N ALA A 71 3.48 -3.70 -0.96
CA ALA A 71 3.76 -3.11 -2.26
C ALA A 71 3.17 -3.96 -3.38
N VAL A 72 2.74 -3.30 -4.46
CA VAL A 72 2.33 -4.00 -5.68
C VAL A 72 3.58 -4.35 -6.48
N VAL A 73 3.80 -5.65 -6.68
CA VAL A 73 4.90 -6.21 -7.49
C VAL A 73 4.27 -7.14 -8.51
N ASN A 74 4.50 -6.88 -9.81
CA ASN A 74 3.92 -7.66 -10.91
C ASN A 74 2.38 -7.82 -10.80
N SER A 75 1.67 -6.72 -10.59
CA SER A 75 0.21 -6.70 -10.42
C SER A 75 -0.33 -7.52 -9.23
N THR A 76 0.54 -7.88 -8.27
CA THR A 76 0.16 -8.61 -7.06
C THR A 76 0.59 -7.81 -5.83
N CYS A 77 -0.30 -7.62 -4.85
CA CYS A 77 0.08 -7.02 -3.57
C CYS A 77 0.90 -8.04 -2.76
N GLN A 78 2.12 -7.66 -2.39
CA GLN A 78 3.08 -8.53 -1.72
C GLN A 78 3.61 -7.87 -0.45
N THR A 79 3.99 -8.72 0.51
CA THR A 79 4.70 -8.33 1.74
C THR A 79 6.18 -8.14 1.43
N ILE A 80 6.69 -6.93 1.69
CA ILE A 80 8.11 -6.58 1.61
C ILE A 80 8.62 -6.38 3.03
N GLN A 81 9.59 -7.18 3.44
CA GLN A 81 10.04 -7.23 4.83
C GLN A 81 11.56 -7.07 4.94
N GLU A 82 12.01 -6.16 5.82
CA GLU A 82 13.42 -6.02 6.19
C GLU A 82 13.80 -7.13 7.19
N GLN A 83 13.96 -8.36 6.70
CA GLN A 83 14.04 -9.56 7.55
C GLN A 83 15.01 -9.47 8.75
N PRO A 84 16.26 -8.99 8.62
CA PRO A 84 17.15 -8.90 9.78
C PRO A 84 16.60 -7.98 10.87
N ARG A 85 16.05 -6.83 10.49
CA ARG A 85 15.49 -5.84 11.43
C ARG A 85 14.18 -6.30 12.04
N PHE A 86 13.32 -6.92 11.25
CA PHE A 86 12.06 -7.43 11.74
C PHE A 86 12.25 -8.53 12.79
N ASN A 87 13.12 -9.50 12.51
CA ASN A 87 13.37 -10.61 13.43
C ASN A 87 14.09 -10.14 14.71
N GLN A 88 15.01 -9.17 14.59
CA GLN A 88 15.64 -8.52 15.74
C GLN A 88 14.59 -7.80 16.60
N CYS A 89 13.68 -7.06 15.97
CA CYS A 89 12.61 -6.38 16.68
C CYS A 89 11.71 -7.36 17.43
N ILE A 90 11.21 -8.42 16.77
CA ILE A 90 10.37 -9.44 17.43
C ILE A 90 11.10 -10.04 18.63
N SER A 91 12.37 -10.42 18.45
CA SER A 91 13.16 -11.03 19.52
C SER A 91 13.32 -10.08 20.72
N CYS A 92 13.59 -8.80 20.45
CA CYS A 92 13.67 -7.77 21.48
C CYS A 92 12.33 -7.56 22.18
N VAL A 93 11.23 -7.39 21.43
CA VAL A 93 9.90 -7.21 21.98
C VAL A 93 9.52 -8.40 22.85
N MET A 94 9.72 -9.64 22.38
CA MET A 94 9.42 -10.83 23.19
C MET A 94 10.19 -10.87 24.52
N SER A 95 11.40 -10.29 24.59
CA SER A 95 12.15 -10.18 25.86
C SER A 95 11.54 -9.19 26.86
N CYS A 96 10.73 -8.24 26.37
CA CYS A 96 10.01 -7.26 27.18
C CYS A 96 8.68 -7.82 27.72
N ALA A 97 8.13 -8.90 27.13
CA ALA A 97 6.79 -9.40 27.43
C ALA A 97 6.55 -9.71 28.92
N PRO A 98 7.50 -10.29 29.68
CA PRO A 98 7.31 -10.53 31.11
C PRO A 98 7.07 -9.24 31.93
N MET A 99 7.50 -8.08 31.44
CA MET A 99 7.28 -6.81 32.14
C MET A 99 5.81 -6.40 32.09
N LEU A 100 5.05 -6.81 31.06
CA LEU A 100 3.63 -6.46 30.92
C LEU A 100 2.75 -6.97 32.07
N GLU A 101 3.15 -8.07 32.71
CA GLU A 101 2.41 -8.67 33.83
C GLU A 101 2.58 -7.90 35.13
N THR A 102 3.67 -7.16 35.28
CA THR A 102 4.05 -6.48 36.53
C THR A 102 3.97 -4.97 36.42
N ASP A 103 4.34 -4.42 35.27
CA ASP A 103 4.36 -2.99 34.97
C ASP A 103 4.18 -2.78 33.46
N TYR A 104 2.92 -2.55 33.08
CA TYR A 104 2.54 -2.32 31.68
C TYR A 104 3.35 -1.18 31.05
N LEU A 105 3.50 -0.03 31.73
CA LEU A 105 4.20 1.13 31.17
C LEU A 105 5.67 0.82 30.92
N LYS A 106 6.32 0.09 31.82
CA LYS A 106 7.70 -0.35 31.64
C LYS A 106 7.85 -1.35 30.49
N GLY A 107 6.89 -2.26 30.31
CA GLY A 107 6.87 -3.17 29.16
C GLY A 107 6.74 -2.44 27.83
N MET A 108 5.89 -1.40 27.76
CA MET A 108 5.74 -0.55 26.57
C MET A 108 6.99 0.31 26.32
N GLU A 109 7.63 0.85 27.36
CA GLU A 109 8.89 1.59 27.21
C GLU A 109 10.02 0.68 26.69
N CYS A 110 10.08 -0.56 27.17
CA CYS A 110 11.01 -1.58 26.69
C CYS A 110 10.76 -1.87 25.19
N GLU A 111 9.51 -2.09 24.80
CA GLU A 111 9.12 -2.31 23.39
C GLU A 111 9.52 -1.14 22.48
N TYR A 112 9.31 0.10 22.94
CA TYR A 112 9.65 1.30 22.16
C TYR A 112 11.14 1.30 21.74
N ARG A 113 12.02 0.87 22.64
CA ARG A 113 13.49 0.83 22.42
C ARG A 113 13.92 -0.26 21.43
N CYS A 114 13.07 -1.25 21.13
CA CYS A 114 13.38 -2.35 20.21
C CYS A 114 13.45 -1.93 18.74
N THR A 115 13.09 -0.68 18.42
CA THR A 115 13.09 -0.16 17.04
C THR A 115 13.98 1.06 16.84
N LEU A 116 14.70 1.49 17.88
CA LEU A 116 15.70 2.56 17.83
C LEU A 116 17.01 2.03 17.24
#